data_AF-A0A026VW78-F1
#
_entry.id   AF-A0A026VW78-F1
#
_cell.length_a   1.000
_cell.length_b   1.000
_cell.length_c   1.000
_cell.angle_alpha   90.00
_cell.angle_beta   90.00
_cell.angle_gamma   90.00
#
_symmetry.space_group_name_H-M   'P 1'
#
loop_
_entity.id
_entity.type
_entity.pdbx_description
1 polymer ?
#
loop_
_entity_poly.entity_id
_entity_poly.type
_entity_poly.pdbx_seq_one_letter_code
_entity_poly.pdbx_strand_id
1 'polypeptide(L)' 'RNVTGHSFLELLRDYLPTLLEEVDLETRRRMWIQMDGAPPHFARNIRHFLDKNFNGRWIGRGDPIAWPPRRFDFT' A
#
# COMPACT_ATOMS: atom_id res chain seq x y z
N ARG A 1 -4.15 15.74 -11.46
CA ARG A 1 -3.12 14.78 -11.95
C ARG A 1 -3.71 13.39 -11.78
N ASN A 2 -3.74 12.56 -12.82
CA ASN A 2 -4.33 11.21 -12.73
C ASN A 2 -3.36 10.26 -12.00
N VAL A 3 -3.88 9.44 -11.09
CA VAL A 3 -3.08 8.43 -10.39
C VAL A 3 -2.92 7.22 -11.33
N THR A 4 -1.68 6.95 -11.73
CA THR A 4 -1.27 5.73 -12.43
C THR A 4 -0.57 4.78 -11.46
N GLY A 5 -0.41 3.51 -11.83
CA GLY A 5 0.37 2.57 -11.02
C GLY A 5 1.85 2.99 -10.87
N HIS A 6 2.41 3.73 -11.83
CA HIS A 6 3.77 4.25 -11.75
C HIS A 6 3.88 5.38 -10.72
N SER A 7 3.03 6.40 -10.82
CA SER A 7 3.00 7.51 -9.86
C SER A 7 2.65 7.05 -8.44
N PHE A 8 1.86 5.98 -8.33
CA PHE A 8 1.55 5.39 -7.02
C PHE A 8 2.74 4.61 -6.45
N LEU A 9 3.51 3.88 -7.27
CA LEU A 9 4.75 3.26 -6.81
C LEU A 9 5.78 4.31 -6.39
N GLU A 10 5.88 5.43 -7.11
CA GLU A 10 6.71 6.57 -6.74
C GLU A 10 6.30 7.13 -5.36
N LEU A 11 5.00 7.31 -5.11
CA LEU A 11 4.48 7.69 -3.80
C LEU A 11 4.96 6.72 -2.70
N LEU A 12 4.80 5.42 -2.89
CA LEU A 12 5.17 4.40 -1.90
C LEU A 12 6.67 4.31 -1.65
N ARG A 13 7.49 4.53 -2.68
CA ARG A 13 8.95 4.35 -2.60
C ARG A 13 9.65 5.62 -2.12
N ASP A 14 9.27 6.77 -2.69
CA ASP A 14 10.06 7.99 -2.61
C ASP A 14 9.47 9.00 -1.62
N TYR A 15 8.14 9.01 -1.44
CA TYR A 15 7.47 9.99 -0.58
C TYR A 15 7.02 9.42 0.76
N LEU A 16 6.54 8.17 0.78
CA LEU A 16 6.06 7.51 1.99
C LEU A 16 7.12 7.47 3.12
N PRO A 17 8.42 7.20 2.87
CA PRO A 17 9.43 7.24 3.92
C PRO A 17 9.54 8.61 4.58
N THR A 18 9.47 9.69 3.79
CA THR A 18 9.50 11.07 4.26
C THR A 18 8.25 11.42 5.07
N LEU A 19 7.08 10.98 4.62
CA LEU A 19 5.82 11.17 5.37
C LEU A 19 5.81 10.46 6.72
N LEU A 20 6.66 9.46 6.92
CA LEU A 20 6.76 8.67 8.15
C LEU A 20 7.99 9.05 8.98
N GLU A 21 8.69 10.15 8.69
CA GLU A 21 9.93 10.53 9.38
C GLU A 21 9.79 10.64 10.90
N GLU A 22 8.63 11.07 11.40
CA GLU A 22 8.33 11.22 12.83
C GLU A 22 7.89 9.90 13.51
N VAL A 23 7.59 8.85 12.74
CA VAL A 23 7.19 7.54 13.28
C VAL A 23 8.46 6.76 13.63
N ASP A 24 8.56 6.09 14.77
CA ASP A 24 9.76 5.33 15.09
C ASP A 24 9.97 4.12 14.14
N LEU A 25 11.22 3.65 14.01
CA LEU A 25 11.57 2.56 13.10
C LEU A 25 10.90 1.23 13.46
N GLU A 26 10.64 0.95 14.74
CA GLU A 26 10.02 -0.30 15.17
C GLU A 26 8.55 -0.33 14.73
N THR A 27 7.84 0.79 14.90
CA THR A 27 6.49 0.99 14.41
C THR A 27 6.44 0.88 12.88
N ARG A 28 7.33 1.56 12.15
CA ARG A 28 7.38 1.45 10.68
C ARG A 28 7.60 0.01 10.20
N ARG A 29 8.45 -0.75 10.90
CA ARG A 29 8.72 -2.17 10.57
C ARG A 29 7.53 -3.09 10.83
N ARG A 30 6.61 -2.73 11.73
CA ARG A 30 5.41 -3.53 12.06
C ARG A 30 4.14 -3.01 11.38
N MET A 31 4.22 -1.89 10.69
CA MET A 31 3.09 -1.25 10.03
C MET A 31 2.50 -2.13 8.93
N TRP A 32 1.18 -1.99 8.75
CA TRP A 32 0.40 -2.57 7.66
C TRP A 32 -0.02 -1.50 6.66
N ILE A 33 0.04 -1.82 5.37
CA ILE A 33 -0.45 -0.94 4.30
C ILE A 33 -1.80 -1.44 3.82
N GLN A 34 -2.83 -0.57 3.83
CA GLN A 34 -4.15 -0.91 3.32
C GLN A 34 -4.46 -0.09 2.06
N MET A 35 -4.97 -0.75 1.02
CA MET A 35 -5.38 -0.11 -0.25
C MET A 35 -6.79 -0.54 -0.64
N ASP A 36 -7.58 0.40 -1.17
CA ASP A 36 -9.00 0.24 -1.50
C ASP A 36 -9.29 -0.60 -2.77
N GLY A 37 -8.24 -1.12 -3.43
CA GLY A 37 -8.35 -1.96 -4.61
C GLY A 37 -8.67 -1.21 -5.91
N ALA A 38 -8.50 0.12 -5.96
CA ALA A 38 -8.65 0.85 -7.22
C ALA A 38 -7.67 0.34 -8.29
N PRO A 39 -8.02 0.42 -9.59
CA PRO A 39 -7.21 -0.11 -10.69
C PRO A 39 -5.70 0.27 -10.68
N PRO A 40 -5.30 1.52 -10.38
CA PRO A 40 -3.87 1.86 -10.36
C PRO A 40 -3.11 1.18 -9.22
N HIS A 41 -3.77 0.74 -8.14
CA HIS A 41 -3.15 0.09 -6.99
C HIS A 41 -2.92 -1.42 -7.18
N PHE A 42 -3.51 -2.02 -8.22
CA PHE A 42 -3.45 -3.46 -8.49
C PHE A 42 -2.24 -3.91 -9.33
N ALA A 43 -1.42 -2.97 -9.81
CA ALA A 43 -0.34 -3.31 -10.73
C ALA A 43 0.69 -4.26 -10.08
N ARG A 44 1.18 -5.24 -10.85
CA ARG A 44 2.08 -6.31 -10.35
C ARG A 44 3.36 -5.77 -9.69
N ASN A 45 3.90 -4.67 -10.20
CA ASN A 45 5.07 -4.01 -9.65
C ASN A 45 4.83 -3.43 -8.24
N ILE A 46 3.63 -2.92 -7.96
CA ILE A 46 3.25 -2.44 -6.63
C ILE A 46 3.18 -3.60 -5.66
N ARG A 47 2.53 -4.70 -6.05
CA ARG A 47 2.41 -5.91 -5.21
C ARG A 47 3.78 -6.46 -4.82
N HIS A 48 4.66 -6.63 -5.81
CA HIS A 48 6.02 -7.12 -5.58
C HIS A 48 6.84 -6.16 -4.69
N PHE A 49 6.63 -4.84 -4.83
CA PHE A 49 7.23 -3.85 -3.94
C PHE A 49 6.72 -4.02 -2.51
N LEU A 50 5.41 -4.18 -2.32
CA LEU A 50 4.82 -4.32 -0.99
C LEU A 50 5.24 -5.62 -0.30
N ASP A 51 5.27 -6.74 -1.02
CA ASP A 51 5.76 -8.02 -0.49
C ASP A 51 7.20 -7.93 0.00
N LYS A 52 8.08 -7.26 -0.78
CA LYS A 52 9.50 -7.11 -0.46
C LYS A 52 9.74 -6.16 0.72
N ASN A 53 9.04 -5.03 0.77
CA ASN A 53 9.35 -3.94 1.71
C ASN A 53 8.51 -3.99 2.99
N PHE A 54 7.33 -4.61 2.95
CA PHE A 54 6.43 -4.75 4.10
C PHE A 54 6.26 -6.21 4.53
N ASN A 55 7.08 -7.14 4.01
CA ASN A 55 7.02 -8.58 4.31
C ASN A 55 5.60 -9.18 4.19
N GLY A 56 4.85 -8.77 3.15
CA GLY A 56 3.47 -9.22 2.96
C GLY A 56 2.45 -8.63 3.95
N ARG A 57 2.82 -7.63 4.77
CA ARG A 57 1.89 -6.88 5.64
C ARG A 57 1.16 -5.80 4.85
N TRP A 58 0.39 -6.21 3.87
CA TRP A 58 -0.51 -5.32 3.17
C TRP A 58 -1.85 -5.97 2.87
N ILE A 59 -2.85 -5.14 2.65
CA ILE A 59 -4.23 -5.54 2.43
C ILE A 59 -4.70 -4.85 1.16
N GLY A 60 -5.23 -5.63 0.22
CA GLY A 60 -5.72 -5.10 -1.04
C GLY A 60 -6.27 -6.18 -1.96
N ARG A 61 -6.46 -5.81 -3.23
CA ARG A 61 -6.89 -6.74 -4.26
C ARG A 61 -5.67 -7.53 -4.78
N GLY A 62 -5.76 -8.87 -4.85
CA GLY A 62 -4.76 -9.76 -5.49
C GLY A 62 -3.61 -10.22 -4.59
N ASP A 63 -3.93 -10.51 -3.33
CA ASP A 63 -3.01 -10.48 -2.20
C ASP A 63 -3.48 -11.38 -1.02
N PRO A 64 -2.69 -11.66 0.06
CA PRO A 64 -3.02 -12.71 1.03
C PRO A 64 -4.30 -12.44 1.81
N ILE A 65 -4.62 -11.17 2.10
CA ILE A 65 -5.88 -10.77 2.72
C ILE A 65 -6.69 -9.98 1.70
N ALA A 66 -7.67 -10.64 1.09
CA ALA A 66 -8.55 -10.03 0.13
C ALA A 66 -9.40 -8.94 0.79
N TRP A 67 -9.32 -7.71 0.28
CA TRP A 67 -10.26 -6.66 0.67
C TRP A 67 -11.67 -7.02 0.20
N PRO A 68 -12.70 -6.94 1.07
CA PRO A 68 -14.07 -7.24 0.65
C PRO A 68 -14.53 -6.25 -0.43
N PRO A 69 -15.24 -6.71 -1.47
CA PRO A 69 -15.75 -5.83 -2.50
C PRO A 69 -16.79 -4.88 -1.92
N ARG A 70 -16.57 -3.56 -2.10
CA ARG A 70 -17.48 -2.47 -1.70
C ARG A 70 -17.84 -2.47 -0.21
N ARG A 71 -16.89 -2.08 0.64
CA ARG A 71 -17.24 -1.44 1.91
C ARG A 71 -16.66 -0.03 1.92
N PHE A 72 -17.56 0.95 1.84
CA PHE A 72 -17.31 2.39 2.01
C PHE A 72 -17.95 2.87 3.32
N ASP A 73 -18.18 1.95 4.24
CA ASP A 73 -19.00 2.10 5.42
C ASP A 73 -18.16 1.68 6.63
N PHE A 74 -17.32 2.62 7.06
CA PHE A 74 -16.93 2.74 8.47
C PHE A 74 -18.04 3.55 9.15
N THR A 75 -19.10 2.89 9.63
CA THR A 75 -20.03 3.47 10.61
C THR A 75 -19.58 3.11 12.01
#